data_AF-G9ZBH3-F1
#
_entry.id   AF-G9ZBH3-F1
#
_cell.length_a   1.000
_cell.length_b   1.000
_cell.length_c   1.000
_cell.angle_alpha   90.00
_cell.angle_beta   90.00
_cell.angle_gamma   90.00
#
_symmetry.space_group_name_H-M   'P 1'
#
loop_
_entity.id
_entity.type
_entity.pdbx_description
1 polymer ?
#
loop_
_entity_poly.entity_id
_entity_poly.type
_entity_poly.pdbx_seq_one_letter_code
_entity_poly.pdbx_strand_id
1 'polypeptide(L)'
;HPPLLLIGNDFEIPTADQLPPEIDDDLCFTLKPAYRHRFIAFGQSGAGDAYAFAYLDDAAAEPCIACIYHDDNSRLLAADLHDFIYIMLLQANRTWGSEDDDDTTYRAKLYAQLESHRPYLKPAHYDNLHAIYARDFIPIHYGRGGAYTVYRQTTDDEEAQLIATYAPFARRGETFDPFED
;
A
#
# COMPACT_ATOMS: atom_id res chain seq x y z
N HIS A 1 7.40 7.90 -18.02
CA HIS A 1 6.88 7.77 -16.66
C HIS A 1 6.46 6.31 -16.47
N PRO A 2 7.11 5.53 -15.58
CA PRO A 2 6.62 4.20 -15.25
C PRO A 2 5.25 4.30 -14.54
N PRO A 3 4.41 3.26 -14.60
CA PRO A 3 3.12 3.26 -13.91
C PRO A 3 3.32 3.35 -12.39
N LEU A 4 2.39 4.04 -11.72
CA LEU A 4 2.37 4.20 -10.26
C LEU A 4 2.45 2.81 -9.60
N LEU A 5 3.41 2.64 -8.68
CA LEU A 5 3.58 1.44 -7.87
C LEU A 5 3.69 0.10 -8.67
N LEU A 6 4.38 0.08 -9.82
CA LEU A 6 4.54 -1.12 -10.67
C LEU A 6 4.97 -2.43 -9.97
N ILE A 7 5.87 -2.35 -9.00
CA ILE A 7 6.29 -3.50 -8.15
C ILE A 7 5.83 -3.29 -6.70
N GLY A 8 4.84 -2.42 -6.49
CA GLY A 8 4.22 -2.17 -5.20
C GLY A 8 3.60 -3.45 -4.66
N ASN A 9 3.54 -3.52 -3.34
CA ASN A 9 2.91 -4.66 -2.70
C ASN A 9 1.41 -4.69 -2.99
N ASP A 10 0.93 -5.68 -3.74
CA ASP A 10 -0.50 -5.94 -3.93
C ASP A 10 -1.27 -4.70 -4.42
N PHE A 11 -0.74 -4.04 -5.45
CA PHE A 11 -1.34 -2.84 -6.05
C PHE A 11 -1.46 -2.96 -7.56
N GLU A 12 -2.65 -2.67 -8.06
CA GLU A 12 -2.95 -2.58 -9.47
C GLU A 12 -3.60 -1.23 -9.77
N ILE A 13 -3.29 -0.68 -10.94
CA ILE A 13 -4.02 0.46 -11.49
C ILE A 13 -5.09 -0.12 -12.41
N PRO A 14 -6.38 0.00 -12.07
CA PRO A 14 -7.46 -0.42 -12.96
C PRO A 14 -7.42 0.38 -14.26
N THR A 15 -7.89 -0.20 -15.35
CA THR A 15 -8.08 0.57 -16.57
C THR A 15 -9.19 1.61 -16.38
N ALA A 16 -9.20 2.69 -17.17
CA ALA A 16 -10.10 3.83 -16.95
C ALA A 16 -11.61 3.47 -17.03
N ASP A 17 -11.94 2.33 -17.61
CA ASP A 17 -13.26 1.71 -17.70
C ASP A 17 -13.61 0.78 -16.52
N GLN A 18 -12.66 0.50 -15.63
CA GLN A 18 -12.81 -0.39 -14.46
C GLN A 18 -12.93 0.35 -13.12
N LEU A 19 -12.64 1.66 -13.08
CA LEU A 19 -12.84 2.49 -11.90
C LEU A 19 -14.09 3.35 -12.10
N PRO A 20 -15.24 3.01 -11.50
CA PRO A 20 -16.25 4.02 -11.31
C PRO A 20 -15.64 5.12 -10.40
N PRO A 21 -15.87 6.41 -10.71
CA PRO A 21 -15.27 7.53 -9.98
C PRO A 21 -15.71 7.60 -8.50
N GLU A 22 -16.73 6.83 -8.15
CA GLU A 22 -17.25 6.59 -6.82
C GLU A 22 -17.45 5.08 -6.67
N ILE A 23 -17.19 4.53 -5.48
CA ILE A 23 -17.65 3.17 -5.17
C ILE A 23 -19.18 3.27 -5.09
N ASP A 24 -19.87 2.93 -6.19
CA ASP A 24 -21.32 2.90 -6.24
C ASP A 24 -21.86 1.48 -6.01
N ASP A 25 -23.18 1.41 -5.90
CA ASP A 25 -23.93 0.20 -5.55
C ASP A 25 -23.70 -0.98 -6.54
N ASP A 26 -23.05 -0.76 -7.70
CA ASP A 26 -22.78 -1.79 -8.72
C ASP A 26 -21.47 -2.57 -8.49
N LEU A 27 -20.61 -2.16 -7.54
CA LEU A 27 -19.31 -2.80 -7.32
C LEU A 27 -19.36 -4.05 -6.42
N CYS A 28 -20.38 -4.18 -5.57
CA CYS A 28 -20.87 -5.45 -4.97
C CYS A 28 -21.93 -5.24 -3.86
N PHE A 29 -22.07 -4.04 -3.28
CA PHE A 29 -22.99 -3.78 -2.16
C PHE A 29 -23.45 -2.32 -2.06
N THR A 30 -24.62 -2.10 -1.47
CA THR A 30 -25.16 -0.77 -1.18
C THR A 30 -24.36 -0.09 -0.06
N LEU A 31 -23.83 1.11 -0.31
CA LEU A 31 -23.19 1.91 0.75
C LEU A 31 -24.22 2.40 1.78
N LYS A 32 -23.87 2.27 3.07
CA LYS A 32 -24.62 2.92 4.16
C LYS A 32 -24.66 4.44 3.90
N PRO A 33 -25.76 5.15 4.22
CA PRO A 33 -25.91 6.58 3.92
C PRO A 33 -24.77 7.48 4.44
N ALA A 34 -24.12 7.11 5.54
CA ALA A 34 -23.01 7.86 6.13
C ALA A 34 -21.73 7.85 5.26
N TYR A 35 -21.57 6.87 4.36
CA TYR A 35 -20.38 6.67 3.54
C TYR A 35 -20.56 7.05 2.06
N ARG A 36 -21.78 7.38 1.63
CA ARG A 36 -22.05 7.85 0.27
C ARG A 36 -21.24 9.10 -0.04
N HIS A 37 -20.64 9.16 -1.22
CA HIS A 37 -19.75 10.22 -1.67
C HIS A 37 -18.51 10.44 -0.78
N ARG A 38 -18.14 9.47 0.08
CA ARG A 38 -16.96 9.56 0.95
C ARG A 38 -15.73 8.86 0.40
N PHE A 39 -15.85 8.08 -0.67
CA PHE A 39 -14.76 7.28 -1.22
C PHE A 39 -14.54 7.54 -2.71
N ILE A 40 -13.30 7.87 -3.07
CA ILE A 40 -12.84 7.97 -4.47
C ILE A 40 -11.75 6.92 -4.67
N ALA A 41 -12.05 5.87 -5.42
CA ALA A 41 -11.10 4.79 -5.70
C ALA A 41 -9.99 5.26 -6.65
N PHE A 42 -8.76 4.79 -6.43
CA PHE A 42 -7.59 5.15 -7.26
C PHE A 42 -6.68 3.96 -7.59
N GLY A 43 -6.95 2.80 -7.03
CA GLY A 43 -6.21 1.56 -7.24
C GLY A 43 -7.00 0.38 -6.68
N GLN A 44 -6.48 -0.82 -6.89
CA GLN A 44 -7.04 -2.03 -6.30
C GLN A 44 -5.96 -3.00 -5.83
N SER A 45 -6.30 -3.91 -4.92
CA SER A 45 -5.50 -5.09 -4.62
C SER A 45 -5.62 -6.13 -5.73
N GLY A 46 -4.71 -7.10 -5.78
CA GLY A 46 -4.84 -8.26 -6.68
C GLY A 46 -6.05 -9.15 -6.38
N ALA A 47 -6.67 -8.98 -5.20
CA ALA A 47 -7.94 -9.62 -4.83
C ALA A 47 -9.18 -8.80 -5.23
N GLY A 48 -9.00 -7.60 -5.80
CA GLY A 48 -10.08 -6.71 -6.23
C GLY A 48 -10.60 -5.74 -5.17
N ASP A 49 -9.91 -5.60 -4.03
CA ASP A 49 -10.28 -4.61 -2.99
C ASP A 49 -9.87 -3.21 -3.44
N ALA A 50 -10.73 -2.21 -3.23
CA ALA A 50 -10.46 -0.87 -3.72
C ALA A 50 -9.59 -0.07 -2.74
N TYR A 51 -8.48 0.51 -3.22
CA TYR A 51 -7.79 1.59 -2.52
C TYR A 51 -8.46 2.91 -2.83
N ALA A 52 -8.88 3.64 -1.78
CA ALA A 52 -9.67 4.85 -1.93
C ALA A 52 -9.16 6.01 -1.07
N PHE A 53 -9.31 7.23 -1.61
CA PHE A 53 -9.31 8.45 -0.82
C PHE A 53 -10.60 8.49 0.01
N ALA A 54 -10.45 8.55 1.33
CA ALA A 54 -11.53 8.44 2.29
C ALA A 54 -11.75 9.77 3.04
N TYR A 55 -12.86 10.44 2.71
CA TYR A 55 -13.29 11.71 3.29
C TYR A 55 -14.17 11.48 4.53
N LEU A 56 -13.61 10.86 5.57
CA LEU A 56 -14.34 10.49 6.78
C LEU A 56 -14.38 11.58 7.86
N ASP A 57 -13.58 12.62 7.71
CA ASP A 57 -13.53 13.79 8.59
C ASP A 57 -13.64 15.06 7.75
N ASP A 58 -14.75 15.78 7.90
CA ASP A 58 -15.03 17.01 7.16
C ASP A 58 -14.08 18.17 7.54
N ALA A 59 -13.37 18.07 8.67
CA ALA A 59 -12.38 19.05 9.10
C ALA A 59 -10.96 18.75 8.58
N ALA A 60 -10.73 17.57 8.00
CA ALA A 60 -9.42 17.20 7.47
C ALA A 60 -9.12 17.93 6.16
N ALA A 61 -7.90 18.46 6.04
CA ALA A 61 -7.46 19.17 4.83
C ALA A 61 -7.18 18.22 3.65
N GLU A 62 -6.83 16.97 3.94
CA GLU A 62 -6.52 15.92 2.96
C GLU A 62 -7.27 14.64 3.36
N PRO A 63 -7.76 13.84 2.39
CA PRO A 63 -8.36 12.54 2.69
C PRO A 63 -7.32 11.54 3.17
N CYS A 64 -7.71 10.69 4.10
CA CYS A 64 -6.91 9.51 4.45
C CYS A 64 -7.06 8.42 3.38
N ILE A 65 -6.21 7.39 3.44
CA ILE A 65 -6.27 6.26 2.50
C ILE A 65 -6.90 5.04 3.19
N ALA A 66 -7.87 4.42 2.53
CA ALA A 66 -8.54 3.21 2.98
C ALA A 66 -8.42 2.08 1.95
N CYS A 67 -8.48 0.83 2.44
CA CYS A 67 -8.77 -0.36 1.66
C CYS A 67 -10.24 -0.73 1.89
N ILE A 68 -11.02 -0.76 0.82
CA ILE A 68 -12.42 -1.15 0.83
C ILE A 68 -12.50 -2.62 0.43
N TYR A 69 -12.65 -3.49 1.42
CA TYR A 69 -12.75 -4.93 1.24
C TYR A 69 -14.16 -5.30 0.78
N HIS A 70 -14.28 -6.23 -0.16
CA HIS A 70 -15.58 -6.72 -0.62
C HIS A 70 -16.15 -7.86 0.25
N ASP A 71 -15.33 -8.53 1.06
CA ASP A 71 -15.70 -9.72 1.85
C ASP A 71 -15.34 -9.64 3.35
N ASP A 72 -14.79 -8.50 3.82
CA ASP A 72 -14.47 -8.24 5.22
C ASP A 72 -14.65 -6.74 5.54
N ASN A 73 -14.42 -6.37 6.80
CA ASN A 73 -14.37 -4.97 7.22
C ASN A 73 -13.26 -4.22 6.48
N SER A 74 -13.65 -3.10 5.90
CA SER A 74 -12.74 -2.10 5.33
C SER A 74 -11.77 -1.56 6.38
N ARG A 75 -10.59 -1.08 5.94
CA ARG A 75 -9.51 -0.68 6.86
C ARG A 75 -8.84 0.61 6.45
N LEU A 76 -8.52 1.45 7.42
CA LEU A 76 -7.70 2.64 7.24
C LEU A 76 -6.20 2.30 7.18
N LEU A 77 -5.50 2.83 6.16
CA LEU A 77 -4.12 2.45 5.83
C LEU A 77 -3.10 3.55 6.12
N ALA A 78 -3.38 4.78 5.69
CA ALA A 78 -2.42 5.88 5.76
C ALA A 78 -3.11 7.23 5.97
N ALA A 79 -2.39 8.20 6.52
CA ALA A 79 -2.91 9.54 6.77
C ALA A 79 -3.15 10.33 5.48
N ASP A 80 -2.34 10.09 4.46
CA ASP A 80 -2.38 10.76 3.16
C ASP A 80 -1.79 9.85 2.06
N LEU A 81 -1.82 10.32 0.81
CA LEU A 81 -1.28 9.57 -0.34
C LEU A 81 0.25 9.42 -0.29
N HIS A 82 0.98 10.39 0.25
CA HIS A 82 2.44 10.34 0.35
C HIS A 82 2.88 9.22 1.29
N ASP A 83 2.22 9.11 2.43
CA ASP A 83 2.44 8.07 3.43
C ASP A 83 2.05 6.68 2.89
N PHE A 84 0.95 6.59 2.13
CA PHE A 84 0.58 5.36 1.43
C PHE A 84 1.65 4.94 0.43
N ILE A 85 2.11 5.83 -0.45
CA ILE A 85 3.17 5.52 -1.42
C ILE A 85 4.45 5.07 -0.72
N TYR A 86 4.85 5.73 0.37
CA TYR A 86 5.99 5.29 1.17
C TYR A 86 5.83 3.87 1.71
N ILE A 87 4.67 3.53 2.30
CA ILE A 87 4.37 2.19 2.81
C ILE A 87 4.47 1.15 1.69
N MET A 88 3.89 1.44 0.54
CA MET A 88 3.87 0.51 -0.60
C MET A 88 5.26 0.27 -1.18
N LEU A 89 6.09 1.31 -1.27
CA LEU A 89 7.49 1.18 -1.68
C LEU A 89 8.34 0.47 -0.61
N LEU A 90 8.10 0.73 0.67
CA LEU A 90 8.77 0.00 1.75
C LEU A 90 8.46 -1.49 1.65
N GLN A 91 7.19 -1.85 1.48
CA GLN A 91 6.76 -3.24 1.35
C GLN A 91 7.20 -3.88 0.04
N ALA A 92 7.45 -3.09 -1.01
CA ALA A 92 8.03 -3.58 -2.25
C ALA A 92 9.47 -4.11 -2.06
N ASN A 93 10.13 -3.94 -0.91
CA ASN A 93 11.48 -4.50 -0.68
C ASN A 93 11.54 -6.05 -0.59
N ARG A 94 10.43 -6.74 -0.86
CA ARG A 94 10.29 -8.18 -0.68
C ARG A 94 10.24 -8.91 -2.02
N THR A 95 11.12 -9.88 -2.20
CA THR A 95 11.12 -10.74 -3.38
C THR A 95 10.82 -12.19 -3.02
N TRP A 96 10.06 -12.85 -3.88
CA TRP A 96 9.84 -14.29 -3.85
C TRP A 96 10.89 -14.96 -4.73
N GLY A 97 11.73 -15.82 -4.16
CA GLY A 97 12.82 -16.45 -4.90
C GLY A 97 13.87 -17.07 -3.99
N SER A 98 14.97 -17.48 -4.61
CA SER A 98 16.20 -17.90 -3.91
C SER A 98 17.16 -16.73 -3.73
N GLU A 99 18.14 -16.88 -2.83
CA GLU A 99 19.25 -15.94 -2.64
C GLU A 99 20.05 -15.68 -3.94
N ASP A 100 19.90 -16.56 -4.94
CA ASP A 100 20.60 -16.51 -6.23
C ASP A 100 19.80 -15.82 -7.36
N ASP A 101 18.54 -15.42 -7.11
CA ASP A 101 17.68 -14.75 -8.11
C ASP A 101 18.10 -13.28 -8.30
N ASP A 102 19.19 -13.05 -9.04
CA ASP A 102 19.75 -11.75 -9.46
C ASP A 102 19.29 -10.52 -8.63
N ASP A 103 19.70 -10.50 -7.36
CA ASP A 103 19.49 -9.41 -6.41
C ASP A 103 19.83 -8.04 -7.01
N THR A 104 20.79 -7.99 -7.93
CA THR A 104 21.23 -6.76 -8.60
C THR A 104 20.15 -6.25 -9.55
N THR A 105 19.55 -7.13 -10.35
CA THR A 105 18.42 -6.77 -11.22
C THR A 105 17.19 -6.35 -10.42
N TYR A 106 16.87 -7.04 -9.32
CA TYR A 106 15.72 -6.66 -8.50
C TYR A 106 15.93 -5.32 -7.79
N ARG A 107 17.10 -5.13 -7.16
CA ARG A 107 17.47 -3.85 -6.54
C ARG A 107 17.46 -2.69 -7.53
N ALA A 108 17.92 -2.91 -8.76
CA ALA A 108 17.83 -1.90 -9.82
C ALA A 108 16.38 -1.49 -10.12
N LYS A 109 15.41 -2.43 -10.06
CA LYS A 109 13.98 -2.12 -10.20
C LYS A 109 13.45 -1.31 -9.01
N LEU A 110 13.86 -1.65 -7.78
CA LEU A 110 13.51 -0.87 -6.58
C LEU A 110 13.98 0.59 -6.70
N TYR A 111 15.23 0.81 -7.08
CA TYR A 111 15.75 2.17 -7.30
C TYR A 111 15.06 2.88 -8.46
N ALA A 112 14.83 2.21 -9.59
CA ALA A 112 14.13 2.82 -10.72
C ALA A 112 12.71 3.28 -10.33
N GLN A 113 12.01 2.49 -9.51
CA GLN A 113 10.71 2.86 -8.96
C GLN A 113 10.82 4.00 -7.95
N LEU A 114 11.79 3.97 -7.04
CA LEU A 114 12.02 5.06 -6.08
C LEU A 114 12.23 6.41 -6.80
N GLU A 115 13.08 6.42 -7.83
CA GLU A 115 13.35 7.62 -8.63
C GLU A 115 12.10 8.15 -9.34
N SER A 116 11.27 7.26 -9.89
CA SER A 116 10.05 7.69 -10.56
C SER A 116 8.98 8.23 -9.61
N HIS A 117 9.03 7.85 -8.34
CA HIS A 117 8.09 8.28 -7.31
C HIS A 117 8.59 9.44 -6.45
N ARG A 118 9.83 9.91 -6.68
CA ARG A 118 10.44 11.03 -5.95
C ARG A 118 9.53 12.26 -5.80
N PRO A 119 8.75 12.69 -6.81
CA PRO A 119 7.85 13.84 -6.67
C PRO A 119 6.70 13.64 -5.68
N TYR A 120 6.38 12.38 -5.36
CA TYR A 120 5.29 11.99 -4.46
C TYR A 120 5.77 11.61 -3.07
N LEU A 121 7.05 11.80 -2.75
CA LEU A 121 7.64 11.41 -1.47
C LEU A 121 8.05 12.65 -0.66
N LYS A 122 7.87 12.57 0.66
CA LYS A 122 8.53 13.49 1.59
C LYS A 122 10.05 13.23 1.51
N PRO A 123 10.94 14.23 1.67
CA PRO A 123 12.39 14.00 1.60
C PRO A 123 12.87 12.87 2.52
N ALA A 124 12.34 12.81 3.74
CA ALA A 124 12.65 11.77 4.72
C ALA A 124 12.20 10.36 4.27
N HIS A 125 11.10 10.24 3.51
CA HIS A 125 10.68 8.96 2.93
C HIS A 125 11.69 8.46 1.92
N TYR A 126 12.12 9.34 1.00
CA TYR A 126 13.09 9.00 -0.04
C TYR A 126 14.43 8.58 0.57
N ASP A 127 14.97 9.37 1.50
CA ASP A 127 16.26 9.07 2.13
C ASP A 127 16.22 7.73 2.89
N ASN A 128 15.10 7.44 3.57
CA ASN A 128 14.91 6.18 4.27
C ASN A 128 14.84 4.98 3.32
N LEU A 129 13.99 5.04 2.29
CA LEU A 129 13.87 3.96 1.29
C LEU A 129 15.19 3.73 0.55
N HIS A 130 15.89 4.80 0.16
CA HIS A 130 17.18 4.72 -0.50
C HIS A 130 18.22 3.98 0.36
N ALA A 131 18.23 4.26 1.67
CA ALA A 131 19.12 3.59 2.63
C ALA A 131 18.74 2.12 2.85
N ILE A 132 17.44 1.79 2.89
CA ILE A 132 16.95 0.41 3.03
C ILE A 132 17.33 -0.42 1.80
N TYR A 133 17.11 0.12 0.59
CA TYR A 133 17.42 -0.57 -0.66
C TYR A 133 18.92 -0.83 -0.88
N ALA A 134 19.78 -0.16 -0.12
CA ALA A 134 21.22 -0.41 -0.12
C ALA A 134 21.63 -1.63 0.71
N ARG A 135 20.76 -2.15 1.57
CA ARG A 135 21.07 -3.27 2.49
C ARG A 135 21.05 -4.61 1.77
N ASP A 136 21.66 -5.61 2.40
CA ASP A 136 21.57 -7.00 1.96
C ASP A 136 20.16 -7.55 2.19
N PHE A 137 19.75 -8.48 1.34
CA PHE A 137 18.51 -9.22 1.57
C PHE A 137 18.75 -10.27 2.66
N ILE A 138 17.78 -10.40 3.57
CA ILE A 138 17.77 -11.39 4.65
C ILE A 138 16.61 -12.36 4.43
N PRO A 139 16.80 -13.66 4.74
CA PRO A 139 15.73 -14.64 4.65
C PRO A 139 14.75 -14.46 5.81
N ILE A 140 13.45 -14.34 5.49
CA ILE A 140 12.35 -14.39 6.44
C ILE A 140 11.54 -15.66 6.16
N HIS A 141 11.46 -16.53 7.17
CA HIS A 141 10.74 -17.79 7.08
C HIS A 141 9.34 -17.66 7.65
N TYR A 142 8.36 -18.08 6.88
CA TYR A 142 6.96 -18.01 7.24
C TYR A 142 6.28 -19.38 7.10
N GLY A 143 5.09 -19.51 7.66
CA GLY A 143 4.33 -20.76 7.70
C GLY A 143 4.85 -21.78 8.72
N ARG A 144 4.05 -22.83 8.96
CA ARG A 144 4.38 -23.86 9.94
C ARG A 144 5.68 -24.57 9.54
N GLY A 145 6.73 -24.39 10.34
CA GLY A 145 8.04 -25.00 10.08
C GLY A 145 8.86 -24.33 8.98
N GLY A 146 8.55 -23.08 8.60
CA GLY A 146 9.31 -22.34 7.58
C GLY A 146 9.04 -22.83 6.15
N ALA A 147 7.78 -23.16 5.86
CA ALA A 147 7.37 -23.72 4.57
C ALA A 147 7.62 -22.79 3.37
N TYR A 148 7.76 -21.49 3.60
CA TYR A 148 8.09 -20.51 2.58
C TYR A 148 9.12 -19.50 3.11
N THR A 149 10.03 -19.09 2.24
CA THR A 149 11.05 -18.07 2.50
C THR A 149 10.84 -16.90 1.58
N VAL A 150 10.86 -15.70 2.14
CA VAL A 150 10.85 -14.44 1.40
C VAL A 150 12.15 -13.72 1.74
N TYR A 151 12.78 -13.12 0.74
CA TYR A 151 13.99 -12.32 0.94
C TYR A 151 13.59 -10.84 1.00
N ARG A 152 13.99 -10.15 2.08
CA ARG A 152 13.60 -8.77 2.39
C ARG A 152 14.78 -7.97 2.91
N GLN A 153 14.71 -6.64 2.89
CA GLN A 153 15.76 -5.75 3.43
C GLN A 153 15.43 -5.21 4.84
N THR A 154 14.29 -5.64 5.39
CA THR A 154 13.77 -5.29 6.71
C THR A 154 13.11 -6.52 7.34
N THR A 155 13.11 -6.60 8.67
CA THR A 155 12.24 -7.53 9.41
C THR A 155 10.82 -6.95 9.52
N ASP A 156 9.85 -7.78 9.95
CA ASP A 156 8.47 -7.31 10.16
C ASP A 156 8.39 -6.26 11.29
N ASP A 157 9.16 -6.45 12.37
CA ASP A 157 9.25 -5.49 13.48
C ASP A 157 9.88 -4.17 13.04
N GLU A 158 10.93 -4.23 12.21
CA GLU A 158 11.58 -3.03 11.67
C GLU A 158 10.63 -2.29 10.72
N GLU A 159 9.94 -3.01 9.83
CA GLU A 159 8.93 -2.41 8.96
C GLU A 159 7.86 -1.67 9.78
N ALA A 160 7.30 -2.32 10.82
CA ALA A 160 6.30 -1.70 11.68
C ALA A 160 6.84 -0.42 12.35
N GLN A 161 8.09 -0.43 12.82
CA GLN A 161 8.75 0.72 13.42
C GLN A 161 9.02 1.85 12.40
N LEU A 162 9.45 1.50 11.18
CA LEU A 162 9.68 2.45 10.09
C LEU A 162 8.38 3.15 9.71
N ILE A 163 7.29 2.40 9.53
CA ILE A 163 6.00 3.02 9.23
C ILE A 163 5.53 3.90 10.40
N ALA A 164 5.66 3.45 11.65
CA ALA A 164 5.32 4.28 12.81
C ALA A 164 6.12 5.59 12.89
N THR A 165 7.35 5.60 12.35
CA THR A 165 8.24 6.77 12.37
C THR A 165 8.00 7.72 11.20
N TYR A 166 7.90 7.16 9.98
CA TYR A 166 7.93 7.94 8.74
C TYR A 166 6.54 8.16 8.12
N ALA A 167 5.55 7.35 8.47
CA ALA A 167 4.15 7.48 8.04
C ALA A 167 3.20 7.30 9.23
N PRO A 168 3.32 8.14 10.28
CA PRO A 168 2.53 8.00 11.49
C PRO A 168 1.05 8.30 11.20
N PHE A 169 0.19 7.34 11.55
CA PHE A 169 -1.25 7.52 11.46
C PHE A 169 -1.92 6.81 12.62
N ALA A 170 -2.47 7.59 13.56
CA ALA A 170 -3.06 7.06 14.79
C ALA A 170 -4.21 6.08 14.55
N ARG A 171 -4.92 6.26 13.43
CA ARG A 171 -6.08 5.46 13.02
C ARG A 171 -5.71 4.28 12.11
N ARG A 172 -4.41 4.06 11.84
CA ARG A 172 -3.97 2.96 10.98
C ARG A 172 -4.45 1.63 11.56
N GLY A 173 -5.09 0.83 10.72
CA GLY A 173 -5.63 -0.46 11.12
C GLY A 173 -7.05 -0.40 11.68
N GLU A 174 -7.61 0.79 11.94
CA GLU A 174 -9.04 0.92 12.29
C GLU A 174 -9.88 0.28 11.19
N THR A 175 -10.79 -0.60 11.61
CA THR A 175 -11.72 -1.29 10.73
C THR A 175 -13.09 -0.64 10.77
N PHE A 176 -13.78 -0.63 9.63
CA PHE A 176 -15.15 -0.16 9.50
C PHE A 176 -15.88 -0.95 8.44
N ASP A 177 -17.20 -1.04 8.56
CA ASP A 177 -18.05 -1.67 7.57
C ASP A 177 -18.88 -0.59 6.84
N PRO A 178 -18.56 -0.29 5.57
CA PRO A 178 -19.23 0.75 4.81
C PRO A 178 -20.55 0.30 4.16
N PHE A 179 -20.87 -1.00 4.15
CA PHE A 179 -21.98 -1.56 3.39
C PHE A 179 -23.21 -1.83 4.26
N GLU A 180 -24.40 -1.81 3.68
CA GLU A 180 -25.61 -2.25 4.39
C GLU A 180 -25.58 -3.78 4.64
N ASP A 181 -26.23 -4.22 5.72
CA ASP A 181 -26.37 -5.65 6.10
C ASP A 181 -27.24 -6.44 5.11
#